data_AF-A0A1H8CTN1-F1
#
_entry.id   AF-A0A1H8CTN1-F1
#
_cell.length_a   1.000
_cell.length_b   1.000
_cell.length_c   1.000
_cell.angle_alpha   90.00
_cell.angle_beta   90.00
_cell.angle_gamma   90.00
#
_symmetry.space_group_name_H-M   'P 1'
#
loop_
_entity.id
_entity.type
_entity.pdbx_description
1 polymer ?
#
loop_
_entity_poly.entity_id
_entity_poly.type
_entity_poly.pdbx_seq_one_letter_code
_entity_poly.pdbx_strand_id
1 'polypeptide(L)' 'MANEKNRPPQQPGQDIPPDQRDGPTRQKPTNESGDALDGTGEDNHEEKRH' A
#
# COMPACT_ATOMS: atom_id res chain seq x y z
N MET A 1 -17.20 -20.48 16.47
CA MET A 1 -15.94 -21.20 16.13
C MET A 1 -15.70 -20.97 14.64
N ALA A 2 -14.66 -20.23 14.25
CA ALA A 2 -14.39 -19.95 12.84
C ALA A 2 -13.70 -21.14 12.17
N ASN A 3 -14.19 -21.59 11.02
CA ASN A 3 -13.63 -22.74 10.28
C ASN A 3 -12.22 -22.43 9.74
N GLU A 4 -11.19 -22.85 10.48
CA GLU A 4 -9.77 -22.66 10.11
C GLU A 4 -9.37 -23.41 8.84
N LYS A 5 -10.09 -24.48 8.48
CA LYS A 5 -9.82 -25.29 7.28
C LYS A 5 -9.97 -24.55 5.95
N ASN A 6 -10.72 -23.45 5.90
CA ASN A 6 -10.95 -22.69 4.66
C ASN A 6 -10.23 -21.33 4.66
N ARG A 7 -9.32 -21.08 5.61
CA ARG A 7 -8.55 -19.83 5.59
C ARG A 7 -7.48 -19.93 4.49
N PRO A 8 -7.27 -18.84 3.71
CA PRO A 8 -6.17 -18.78 2.78
C PRO A 8 -4.84 -18.97 3.53
N PRO A 9 -3.82 -19.56 2.89
CA PRO A 9 -2.51 -19.75 3.50
C PRO A 9 -1.91 -18.39 3.88
N GLN A 10 -1.34 -18.31 5.08
CA GLN A 10 -0.67 -17.10 5.54
C GLN A 10 0.66 -16.93 4.80
N GLN A 11 0.84 -15.78 4.15
CA GLN A 11 2.09 -15.34 3.53
C GLN A 11 3.04 -14.80 4.62
N PRO A 12 4.37 -14.94 4.42
CA PRO A 12 5.35 -14.30 5.30
C PRO A 12 5.05 -12.81 5.50
N GLY A 13 5.00 -12.36 6.76
CA GLY A 13 4.75 -10.96 7.10
C GLY A 13 3.28 -10.55 7.23
N GLN A 14 2.31 -11.45 7.03
CA GLN A 14 0.89 -11.13 7.24
C GLN A 14 0.52 -10.88 8.70
N ASP A 15 1.22 -11.55 9.63
CA ASP A 15 1.06 -11.35 11.07
C ASP A 15 1.73 -10.06 11.56
N ILE A 16 2.54 -9.40 10.74
CA ILE A 16 3.18 -8.13 11.08
C ILE A 16 2.10 -7.03 11.01
N PRO A 17 1.92 -6.26 12.09
CA PRO A 17 1.04 -5.09 12.10
C PRO A 17 1.38 -4.11 10.97
N PRO A 18 0.41 -3.45 10.30
CA PRO A 18 0.66 -2.55 9.18
C PRO A 18 1.72 -1.47 9.46
N ASP A 19 1.72 -0.95 10.67
CA ASP A 19 2.67 0.01 11.23
C ASP A 19 4.11 -0.54 11.35
N GLN A 20 4.28 -1.86 11.43
CA GLN A 20 5.57 -2.56 11.49
C GLN A 20 5.97 -3.21 10.17
N ARG A 21 5.11 -3.14 9.12
CA ARG A 21 5.45 -3.65 7.79
C ARG A 21 6.43 -2.69 7.14
N ASP A 22 7.73 -2.94 7.26
CA ASP A 22 8.74 -2.25 6.46
C ASP A 22 8.80 -2.89 5.07
N GLY A 23 8.46 -2.14 4.02
CA GLY A 23 8.47 -2.66 2.66
C GLY A 23 7.69 -1.83 1.63
N PRO A 24 7.67 -2.27 0.36
CA PRO A 24 7.03 -1.55 -0.76
C PRO A 24 5.50 -1.43 -0.63
N THR A 25 4.91 -2.07 0.38
CA THR A 25 3.48 -2.03 0.68
C THR A 25 3.08 -0.93 1.66
N ARG A 26 4.05 -0.20 2.24
CA ARG A 26 3.76 1.04 2.97
C ARG A 26 3.26 2.08 1.99
N GLN A 27 2.02 2.52 2.18
CA GLN A 27 1.54 3.71 1.49
C GLN A 27 2.39 4.89 1.94
N LYS A 28 2.87 5.64 0.96
CA LYS A 28 3.60 6.89 1.21
C LYS A 28 2.67 7.89 1.90
N PRO A 29 3.21 8.78 2.76
CA PRO A 29 2.40 9.86 3.33
C PRO A 29 1.79 10.73 2.24
N THR A 30 0.50 11.05 2.36
CA THR A 30 -0.25 11.92 1.44
C THR A 30 -0.86 13.12 2.17
N ASN A 31 -1.16 14.19 1.43
CA ASN A 31 -1.93 15.33 1.92
C ASN A 31 -3.44 15.03 1.93
N GLU A 32 -4.26 16.03 2.24
CA GLU A 32 -5.72 15.92 2.25
C GLU A 32 -6.36 15.65 0.87
N SER A 33 -5.71 16.02 -0.24
CA SER A 33 -6.16 15.67 -1.59
C SER A 33 -5.71 14.28 -2.04
N GLY A 34 -4.84 13.60 -1.27
CA GLY A 34 -4.29 12.29 -1.63
C GLY A 34 -2.98 12.36 -2.42
N ASP A 35 -2.38 13.54 -2.59
CA ASP A 35 -1.09 13.72 -3.26
C ASP A 35 0.05 13.35 -2.32
N ALA A 36 1.11 12.74 -2.86
CA ALA A 36 2.26 12.33 -2.06
C ALA A 36 3.02 13.55 -1.46
N LEU A 37 3.26 13.51 -0.15
CA LEU A 37 3.96 14.58 0.58
C LEU A 37 5.45 14.66 0.24
N ASP A 38 6.04 13.60 -0.30
CA ASP A 38 7.45 13.54 -0.69
C ASP A 38 7.71 14.15 -2.09
N GLY A 39 6.68 14.71 -2.73
CA GLY A 39 6.78 15.29 -4.07
C GLY A 39 6.97 14.24 -5.18
N THR A 40 6.91 12.95 -4.86
CA THR A 40 6.95 11.86 -5.83
C THR A 40 5.56 11.43 -6.30
N GLY A 41 4.54 12.24 -6.00
CA GLY A 41 3.18 12.00 -6.44
C GLY A 41 3.22 11.76 -7.94
N GLU A 42 2.80 10.56 -8.34
CA GLU A 42 2.66 10.21 -9.74
C GLU A 42 1.57 11.12 -10.30
N ASP A 43 2.00 12.23 -10.90
CA ASP A 43 1.19 12.92 -11.88
C ASP A 43 1.03 11.97 -13.07
N ASN A 44 0.03 11.09 -12.98
CA ASN A 44 -0.35 10.17 -14.05
C ASN A 44 -0.89 10.93 -15.29
N HIS A 45 -0.82 12.26 -15.32
CA HIS A 45 -0.91 13.02 -16.56
C HIS A 45 0.40 12.86 -17.36
N GLU A 46 0.52 11.73 -18.05
CA GLU A 46 1.29 11.73 -19.29
C GLU A 46 0.65 12.77 -20.23
N GLU A 47 1.23 13.98 -20.26
CA GLU A 47 0.99 14.93 -21.34
C GLU A 47 1.48 14.27 -22.63
N LYS A 48 0.57 13.60 -23.35
CA LYS A 48 0.79 13.18 -24.72
C LYS A 48 0.95 14.44 -25.57
N ARG A 49 2.18 14.94 -25.67
CA ARG A 49 2.54 15.95 -26.66
C ARG A 49 2.45 15.31 -28.06
N HIS A 50 1.51 15.81 -28.86
CA HIS A 50 1.31 15.48 -30.27
C HIS A 50 2.20 16.35 -31.17
#